data_AF-A0A2M8S944-F1
#
_entry.id   AF-A0A2M8S944-F1
#
_cell.length_a   1.000
_cell.length_b   1.000
_cell.length_c   1.000
_cell.angle_alpha   90.00
_cell.angle_beta   90.00
_cell.angle_gamma   90.00
#
_symmetry.space_group_name_H-M   'P 1'
#
loop_
_entity.id
_entity.type
_entity.pdbx_description
1 polymer ?
#
loop_
_entity_poly.entity_id
_entity_poly.type
_entity_poly.pdbx_seq_one_letter_code
_entity_poly.pdbx_strand_id
1 'polypeptide(L)'
;MKILIAADMEGISGVTNWNQVDPKHAEYTRFRKIMTADVNAAIQGVFEAGADEVVVTDGHGGGANILLEELDPRARLNAGNDSPFSMVQGIEAGMDGVLFIGYHARAGSQNGVLAHTWSASRVANLWLNDVLVGEYGLNGALAGHFGVPVLMISGDQTACAQAVELFGPLETAIVKQATGFASAECLPLKTAHQLIREAASRAVLRLKAGNIPEPFVVAAPVRVTIEFLQP
;
A
#
# COMPACT_ATOMS: atom_id res chain seq x y z
N MET A 1 7.03 14.29 13.27
CA MET A 1 6.20 13.58 12.30
C MET A 1 6.45 12.10 12.35
N LYS A 2 5.39 11.35 12.64
CA LYS A 2 5.35 9.90 12.74
C LYS A 2 4.59 9.37 11.53
N ILE A 3 5.25 8.54 10.74
CA ILE A 3 4.72 8.06 9.46
C ILE A 3 4.52 6.55 9.53
N LEU A 4 3.34 6.11 9.11
CA LEU A 4 3.07 4.68 8.89
C LEU A 4 3.32 4.35 7.42
N ILE A 5 4.03 3.25 7.15
CA ILE A 5 4.10 2.62 5.84
C ILE A 5 3.32 1.32 5.93
N ALA A 6 2.22 1.22 5.20
CA ALA A 6 1.52 -0.05 5.02
C ALA A 6 2.03 -0.67 3.72
N ALA A 7 2.63 -1.85 3.81
CA ALA A 7 3.25 -2.54 2.69
C ALA A 7 2.40 -3.74 2.25
N ASP A 8 2.23 -3.87 0.95
CA ASP A 8 1.63 -5.02 0.30
C ASP A 8 2.54 -5.49 -0.86
N MET A 9 2.28 -6.67 -1.45
CA MET A 9 3.28 -7.35 -2.29
C MET A 9 2.94 -7.35 -3.79
N GLU A 10 1.67 -7.40 -4.16
CA GLU A 10 1.21 -7.52 -5.54
C GLU A 10 1.59 -6.30 -6.39
N GLY A 11 1.61 -5.11 -5.79
CA GLY A 11 1.97 -3.85 -6.43
C GLY A 11 3.47 -3.55 -6.44
N ILE A 12 4.30 -4.33 -5.75
CA ILE A 12 5.76 -4.13 -5.67
C ILE A 12 6.40 -4.17 -7.06
N SER A 13 7.52 -3.45 -7.17
CA SER A 13 8.36 -3.39 -8.37
C SER A 13 8.64 -4.78 -8.95
N GLY A 14 8.32 -4.97 -10.23
CA GLY A 14 8.61 -6.22 -10.95
C GLY A 14 7.64 -7.38 -10.70
N VAL A 15 6.71 -7.30 -9.74
CA VAL A 15 5.70 -8.34 -9.53
C VAL A 15 4.69 -8.33 -10.67
N THR A 16 4.39 -9.50 -11.23
CA THR A 16 3.38 -9.70 -12.29
C THR A 16 2.59 -10.99 -12.13
N ASN A 17 2.97 -11.90 -11.23
CA ASN A 17 2.30 -13.20 -11.10
C ASN A 17 2.28 -13.73 -9.66
N TRP A 18 1.31 -14.59 -9.36
CA TRP A 18 1.08 -15.15 -8.03
C TRP A 18 2.28 -15.92 -7.45
N ASN A 19 3.11 -16.55 -8.29
CA ASN A 19 4.28 -17.30 -7.83
C ASN A 19 5.35 -16.43 -7.18
N GLN A 20 5.31 -15.11 -7.42
CA GLN A 20 6.23 -14.14 -6.83
C GLN A 20 5.78 -13.68 -5.44
N VAL A 21 4.51 -13.88 -5.11
CA VAL A 21 3.90 -13.48 -3.82
C VAL A 21 3.43 -14.68 -2.99
N ASP A 22 3.57 -15.91 -3.50
CA ASP A 22 3.23 -17.14 -2.77
C ASP A 22 4.43 -17.67 -1.96
N PRO A 23 4.33 -17.76 -0.61
CA PRO A 23 5.39 -18.29 0.25
C PRO A 23 5.86 -19.71 -0.08
N LYS A 24 5.07 -20.49 -0.83
CA LYS A 24 5.40 -21.87 -1.22
C LYS A 24 6.25 -21.96 -2.48
N HIS A 25 6.44 -20.86 -3.20
CA HIS A 25 7.12 -20.85 -4.49
C HIS A 25 8.54 -20.26 -4.40
N ALA A 26 9.46 -20.73 -5.25
CA ALA A 26 10.88 -20.35 -5.20
C ALA A 26 11.16 -18.86 -5.49
N GLU A 27 10.35 -18.23 -6.35
CA GLU A 27 10.48 -16.79 -6.67
C GLU A 27 10.18 -15.87 -5.47
N TYR A 28 9.38 -16.33 -4.51
CA TYR A 28 8.97 -15.52 -3.36
C TYR A 28 10.15 -14.98 -2.55
N THR A 29 11.19 -15.79 -2.33
CA THR A 29 12.41 -15.34 -1.62
C THR A 29 13.08 -14.15 -2.32
N ARG A 30 13.08 -14.13 -3.65
CA ARG A 30 13.62 -13.00 -4.42
C ARG A 30 12.73 -11.77 -4.25
N PHE A 31 11.42 -11.93 -4.30
CA PHE A 31 10.49 -10.80 -4.24
C PHE A 31 10.29 -10.24 -2.84
N ARG A 32 10.53 -11.00 -1.77
CA ARG A 32 10.67 -10.45 -0.40
C ARG A 32 11.79 -9.42 -0.29
N LYS A 33 12.93 -9.69 -0.94
CA LYS A 33 14.06 -8.74 -1.01
C LYS A 33 13.67 -7.48 -1.76
N ILE A 34 12.95 -7.63 -2.88
CA ILE A 34 12.49 -6.50 -3.67
C ILE A 34 11.44 -5.68 -2.89
N MET A 35 10.48 -6.33 -2.24
CA MET A 35 9.50 -5.67 -1.35
C MET A 35 10.19 -4.89 -0.24
N THR A 36 11.16 -5.50 0.43
CA THR A 36 11.95 -4.84 1.49
C THR A 36 12.72 -3.64 0.94
N ALA A 37 13.26 -3.73 -0.28
CA ALA A 37 13.96 -2.63 -0.95
C ALA A 37 13.03 -1.47 -1.35
N ASP A 38 11.84 -1.75 -1.87
CA ASP A 38 10.80 -0.74 -2.16
C ASP A 38 10.39 0.00 -0.88
N VAL A 39 10.13 -0.74 0.20
CA VAL A 39 9.84 -0.18 1.53
C VAL A 39 11.01 0.67 2.04
N ASN A 40 12.24 0.18 1.95
CA ASN A 40 13.44 0.93 2.35
C ASN A 40 13.61 2.22 1.53
N ALA A 41 13.25 2.22 0.25
CA ALA A 41 13.28 3.42 -0.57
C ALA A 41 12.27 4.48 -0.05
N ALA A 42 11.06 4.05 0.34
CA ALA A 42 10.08 4.93 0.96
C ALA A 42 10.58 5.45 2.33
N ILE A 43 11.13 4.58 3.18
CA ILE A 43 11.70 4.96 4.48
C ILE A 43 12.79 6.04 4.31
N GLN A 44 13.71 5.84 3.34
CA GLN A 44 14.74 6.81 3.03
C GLN A 44 14.15 8.16 2.66
N GLY A 45 13.16 8.19 1.76
CA GLY A 45 12.51 9.44 1.32
C GLY A 45 11.81 10.17 2.46
N VAL A 46 11.14 9.42 3.33
CA VAL A 46 10.46 9.94 4.53
C VAL A 46 11.46 10.61 5.49
N PHE A 47 12.59 9.96 5.78
CA PHE A 47 13.62 10.55 6.65
C PHE A 47 14.39 11.69 5.99
N GLU A 48 14.68 11.61 4.68
CA GLU A 48 15.31 12.70 3.91
C GLU A 48 14.46 13.99 3.96
N ALA A 49 13.13 13.86 4.00
CA ALA A 49 12.21 14.96 4.19
C ALA A 49 12.06 15.41 5.66
N GLY A 50 12.75 14.76 6.60
CA GLY A 50 12.82 15.12 8.01
C GLY A 50 11.59 14.72 8.83
N ALA A 51 11.08 13.50 8.62
CA ALA A 51 10.24 12.82 9.60
C ALA A 51 11.08 12.29 10.77
N ASP A 52 10.44 12.09 11.93
CA ASP A 52 11.12 11.69 13.17
C ASP A 52 11.03 10.17 13.41
N GLU A 53 9.92 9.55 12.98
CA GLU A 53 9.64 8.15 13.22
C GLU A 53 8.97 7.50 12.01
N VAL A 54 9.37 6.26 11.70
CA VAL A 54 8.71 5.43 10.71
C VAL A 54 8.34 4.08 11.34
N VAL A 55 7.07 3.72 11.20
CA VAL A 55 6.57 2.38 11.50
C VAL A 55 6.14 1.75 10.19
N VAL A 56 6.49 0.49 9.99
CA VAL A 56 6.12 -0.30 8.82
C VAL A 56 5.18 -1.40 9.27
N THR A 57 4.11 -1.63 8.53
CA THR A 57 3.24 -2.78 8.70
C THR A 57 3.29 -3.62 7.44
N ASP A 58 3.64 -4.89 7.63
CA ASP A 58 3.57 -5.88 6.58
C ASP A 58 2.14 -6.42 6.47
N GLY A 59 1.40 -5.94 5.47
CA GLY A 59 -0.01 -6.26 5.28
C GLY A 59 -0.26 -7.46 4.36
N HIS A 60 0.77 -7.96 3.66
CA HIS A 60 0.56 -8.99 2.65
C HIS A 60 0.41 -10.39 3.28
N GLY A 61 -0.68 -11.09 2.96
CA GLY A 61 -0.87 -12.49 3.33
C GLY A 61 -0.66 -12.77 4.83
N GLY A 62 0.44 -13.44 5.19
CA GLY A 62 0.77 -13.77 6.58
C GLY A 62 1.47 -12.66 7.38
N GLY A 63 1.74 -11.50 6.78
CA GLY A 63 2.49 -10.39 7.38
C GLY A 63 3.95 -10.72 7.70
N ALA A 64 4.57 -11.66 6.96
CA ALA A 64 5.90 -12.21 7.24
C ALA A 64 6.85 -12.12 6.03
N ASN A 65 6.71 -11.08 5.23
CA ASN A 65 7.34 -10.89 3.93
C ASN A 65 8.55 -9.97 4.00
N ILE A 66 8.48 -8.88 4.76
CA ILE A 66 9.60 -7.95 4.97
C ILE A 66 10.73 -8.67 5.72
N LEU A 67 11.95 -8.50 5.24
CA LEU A 67 13.16 -9.08 5.83
C LEU A 67 13.70 -8.14 6.91
N LEU A 68 13.52 -8.53 8.18
CA LEU A 68 13.91 -7.70 9.32
C LEU A 68 15.41 -7.38 9.33
N GLU A 69 16.23 -8.33 8.88
CA GLU A 69 17.68 -8.19 8.76
C GLU A 69 18.14 -7.27 7.61
N GLU A 70 17.25 -6.92 6.68
CA GLU A 70 17.52 -5.99 5.56
C GLU A 70 16.74 -4.67 5.71
N LEU A 71 15.81 -4.56 6.65
CA LEU A 71 15.01 -3.36 6.89
C LEU A 71 15.90 -2.20 7.40
N ASP A 72 15.59 -0.97 6.96
CA ASP A 72 16.28 0.24 7.44
C ASP A 72 16.23 0.29 8.99
N PRO A 73 17.39 0.39 9.67
CA PRO A 73 17.46 0.27 11.13
C PRO A 73 16.78 1.41 11.89
N ARG A 74 16.37 2.47 11.20
CA ARG A 74 15.61 3.59 11.79
C ARG A 74 14.11 3.32 11.86
N ALA A 75 13.61 2.30 11.16
CA ALA A 75 12.20 1.94 11.16
C ALA A 75 11.89 0.81 12.17
N ARG A 76 10.62 0.70 12.56
CA ARG A 76 10.10 -0.44 13.34
C ARG A 76 9.08 -1.21 12.52
N LEU A 77 9.07 -2.53 12.64
CA LEU A 77 8.19 -3.41 11.87
C LEU A 77 7.09 -4.02 12.75
N ASN A 78 5.84 -3.87 12.33
CA ASN A 78 4.73 -4.73 12.72
C ASN A 78 4.70 -5.92 11.75
N ALA A 79 5.13 -7.09 12.24
CA ALA A 79 5.14 -8.34 11.50
C ALA A 79 4.13 -9.34 12.10
N GLY A 80 3.65 -10.24 11.26
CA GLY A 80 2.62 -11.23 11.56
C GLY A 80 1.20 -10.73 11.26
N ASN A 81 0.29 -11.68 11.04
CA ASN A 81 -1.13 -11.40 10.85
C ASN A 81 -1.91 -11.48 12.18
N ASP A 82 -3.24 -11.36 12.12
CA ASP A 82 -4.19 -11.34 13.25
C ASP A 82 -4.06 -10.13 14.18
N SER A 83 -3.29 -9.12 13.77
CA SER A 83 -3.26 -7.83 14.45
C SER A 83 -4.62 -7.12 14.30
N PRO A 84 -5.09 -6.37 15.32
CA PRO A 84 -6.43 -5.77 15.31
C PRO A 84 -6.76 -4.90 14.11
N PHE A 85 -5.75 -4.21 13.55
CA PHE A 85 -5.90 -3.33 12.39
C PHE A 85 -5.20 -3.84 11.13
N SER A 86 -4.77 -5.12 11.13
CA SER A 86 -4.23 -5.85 9.99
C SER A 86 -3.22 -5.03 9.16
N MET A 87 -3.50 -4.74 7.89
CA MET A 87 -2.61 -4.06 6.94
C MET A 87 -2.16 -2.66 7.36
N VAL A 88 -2.86 -2.03 8.30
CA VAL A 88 -2.51 -0.70 8.85
C VAL A 88 -2.30 -0.74 10.36
N GLN A 89 -1.89 -1.87 10.94
CA GLN A 89 -1.54 -1.96 12.36
C GLN A 89 -0.60 -0.82 12.79
N GLY A 90 -0.87 -0.23 13.96
CA GLY A 90 -0.15 0.92 14.50
C GLY A 90 -0.72 2.27 14.09
N ILE A 91 -1.71 2.32 13.19
CA ILE A 91 -2.38 3.56 12.78
C ILE A 91 -3.01 4.32 13.96
N GLU A 92 -3.45 3.60 15.00
CA GLU A 92 -4.05 4.15 16.22
C GLU A 92 -3.06 4.92 17.09
N ALA A 93 -1.75 4.78 16.84
CA ALA A 93 -0.69 5.33 17.68
C ALA A 93 -0.29 6.77 17.29
N GLY A 94 -1.25 7.58 16.86
CA GLY A 94 -1.09 9.01 16.55
C GLY A 94 -0.16 9.28 15.38
N MET A 95 -0.44 8.69 14.22
CA MET A 95 0.32 8.92 12.98
C MET A 95 -0.05 10.25 12.34
N ASP A 96 0.92 10.94 11.74
CA ASP A 96 0.67 12.18 10.98
C ASP A 96 0.29 11.90 9.52
N GLY A 97 0.53 10.68 9.04
CA GLY A 97 0.15 10.24 7.70
C GLY A 97 0.53 8.78 7.43
N VAL A 98 -0.09 8.21 6.40
CA VAL A 98 0.20 6.85 5.93
C VAL A 98 0.64 6.83 4.46
N LEU A 99 1.61 5.98 4.14
CA LEU A 99 2.02 5.66 2.77
C LEU A 99 1.65 4.21 2.48
N PHE A 100 1.01 3.97 1.34
CA PHE A 100 0.69 2.64 0.83
C PHE A 100 1.77 2.22 -0.16
N ILE A 101 2.56 1.19 0.15
CA ILE A 101 3.67 0.76 -0.69
C ILE A 101 3.36 -0.63 -1.25
N GLY A 102 3.44 -0.76 -2.57
CA GLY A 102 3.18 -2.03 -3.24
C GLY A 102 1.71 -2.45 -3.27
N TYR A 103 0.79 -1.50 -3.22
CA TYR A 103 -0.64 -1.76 -3.30
C TYR A 103 -1.10 -2.04 -4.73
N HIS A 104 -2.21 -2.75 -4.86
CA HIS A 104 -2.81 -3.14 -6.14
C HIS A 104 -4.24 -2.61 -6.32
N ALA A 105 -4.73 -2.70 -7.56
CA ALA A 105 -6.09 -2.31 -7.90
C ALA A 105 -7.12 -3.29 -7.32
N ARG A 106 -8.34 -2.82 -7.10
CA ARG A 106 -9.46 -3.65 -6.62
C ARG A 106 -9.85 -4.75 -7.61
N ALA A 107 -10.56 -5.77 -7.15
CA ALA A 107 -11.09 -6.85 -7.98
C ALA A 107 -11.92 -6.31 -9.17
N GLY A 108 -11.85 -6.99 -10.31
CA GLY A 108 -12.57 -6.60 -11.54
C GLY A 108 -11.96 -5.42 -12.30
N SER A 109 -10.86 -4.83 -11.83
CA SER A 109 -10.20 -3.72 -12.53
C SER A 109 -9.52 -4.18 -13.83
N GLN A 110 -9.71 -3.42 -14.90
CA GLN A 110 -8.94 -3.61 -16.14
C GLN A 110 -7.52 -3.06 -15.96
N ASN A 111 -6.54 -3.72 -16.59
CA ASN A 111 -5.14 -3.31 -16.54
C ASN A 111 -4.64 -3.08 -15.09
N GLY A 112 -4.98 -4.00 -14.18
CA GLY A 112 -4.42 -4.03 -12.83
C GLY A 112 -3.73 -5.36 -12.60
N VAL A 113 -2.44 -5.34 -12.24
CA VAL A 113 -1.68 -6.55 -11.93
C VAL A 113 -2.22 -7.18 -10.66
N LEU A 114 -2.58 -8.46 -10.74
CA LEU A 114 -3.12 -9.26 -9.64
C LEU A 114 -4.31 -8.59 -8.93
N ALA A 115 -5.10 -7.82 -9.68
CA ALA A 115 -6.18 -7.02 -9.14
C ALA A 115 -7.22 -7.89 -8.41
N HIS A 116 -7.32 -7.69 -7.10
CA HIS A 116 -8.26 -8.39 -6.24
C HIS A 116 -8.65 -7.53 -5.03
N THR A 117 -9.44 -8.06 -4.10
CA THR A 117 -9.83 -7.33 -2.88
C THR A 117 -9.87 -8.28 -1.71
N TRP A 118 -8.95 -8.13 -0.77
CA TRP A 118 -8.72 -8.90 0.45
C TRP A 118 -8.39 -10.38 0.24
N SER A 119 -9.25 -11.10 -0.51
CA SER A 119 -9.03 -12.49 -0.87
C SER A 119 -9.40 -12.71 -2.32
N ALA A 120 -8.38 -12.95 -3.15
CA ALA A 120 -8.52 -13.25 -4.58
C ALA A 120 -9.38 -14.48 -4.89
N SER A 121 -9.66 -15.33 -3.90
CA SER A 121 -10.47 -16.56 -4.06
C SER A 121 -11.87 -16.47 -3.48
N ARG A 122 -12.19 -15.39 -2.75
CA ARG A 122 -13.47 -15.28 -2.02
C ARG A 122 -14.24 -14.02 -2.34
N VAL A 123 -13.57 -12.86 -2.38
CA VAL A 123 -14.25 -11.56 -2.44
C VAL A 123 -14.21 -11.03 -3.87
N ALA A 124 -15.39 -10.77 -4.42
CA ALA A 124 -15.58 -10.18 -5.74
C ALA A 124 -15.57 -8.66 -5.67
N ASN A 125 -16.25 -8.07 -4.68
CA ASN A 125 -16.36 -6.63 -4.51
C ASN A 125 -16.59 -6.27 -3.03
N LEU A 126 -16.17 -5.05 -2.67
CA LEU A 126 -16.34 -4.47 -1.34
C LEU A 126 -16.84 -3.03 -1.46
N TRP A 127 -17.92 -2.70 -0.76
CA TRP A 127 -18.42 -1.34 -0.66
C TRP A 127 -18.38 -0.85 0.77
N LEU A 128 -17.95 0.40 0.93
CA LEU A 128 -18.13 1.20 2.13
C LEU A 128 -19.22 2.23 1.86
N ASN A 129 -20.33 2.10 2.56
CA ASN A 129 -21.62 2.68 2.20
C ASN A 129 -21.99 2.25 0.77
N ASP A 130 -21.89 3.17 -0.20
CA ASP A 130 -22.18 2.92 -1.62
C ASP A 130 -20.94 3.11 -2.52
N VAL A 131 -19.77 3.33 -1.92
CA VAL A 131 -18.51 3.54 -2.66
C VAL A 131 -17.79 2.19 -2.81
N LEU A 132 -17.63 1.76 -4.06
CA LEU A 132 -16.86 0.56 -4.40
C LEU A 132 -15.38 0.81 -4.16
N VAL A 133 -14.75 -0.02 -3.33
CA VAL A 133 -13.35 0.12 -2.92
C VAL A 133 -12.60 -1.20 -3.06
N GLY A 134 -11.26 -1.10 -3.11
CA GLY A 134 -10.36 -2.20 -2.81
C GLY A 134 -9.77 -2.07 -1.42
N GLU A 135 -8.66 -2.78 -1.20
CA GLU A 135 -7.90 -2.71 0.05
C GLU A 135 -7.37 -1.31 0.33
N TYR A 136 -6.94 -0.58 -0.71
CA TYR A 136 -6.55 0.83 -0.59
C TYR A 136 -7.65 1.65 0.10
N GLY A 137 -8.92 1.49 -0.29
CA GLY A 137 -10.04 2.25 0.25
C GLY A 137 -10.47 1.78 1.64
N LEU A 138 -10.44 0.47 1.89
CA LEU A 138 -10.71 -0.09 3.22
C LEU A 138 -9.70 0.41 4.26
N ASN A 139 -8.41 0.31 3.92
CA ASN A 139 -7.31 0.74 4.78
C ASN A 139 -7.28 2.27 4.93
N GLY A 140 -7.60 3.01 3.86
CA GLY A 140 -7.74 4.46 3.89
C GLY A 140 -8.90 4.93 4.78
N ALA A 141 -10.02 4.21 4.79
CA ALA A 141 -11.16 4.50 5.66
C ALA A 141 -10.81 4.29 7.14
N LEU A 142 -10.07 3.22 7.44
CA LEU A 142 -9.57 2.97 8.79
C LEU A 142 -8.55 4.03 9.23
N ALA A 143 -7.66 4.48 8.35
CA ALA A 143 -6.78 5.61 8.61
C ALA A 143 -7.56 6.90 8.87
N GLY A 144 -8.56 7.19 8.05
CA GLY A 144 -9.45 8.35 8.22
C GLY A 144 -10.23 8.32 9.54
N HIS A 145 -10.64 7.14 10.02
CA HIS A 145 -11.25 7.01 11.35
C HIS A 145 -10.36 7.54 12.49
N PHE A 146 -9.04 7.37 12.36
CA PHE A 146 -8.05 7.91 13.30
C PHE A 146 -7.58 9.34 12.94
N GLY A 147 -8.20 9.98 11.94
CA GLY A 147 -7.81 11.31 11.47
C GLY A 147 -6.51 11.33 10.68
N VAL A 148 -6.05 10.18 10.17
CA VAL A 148 -4.75 10.06 9.48
C VAL A 148 -4.98 10.10 7.96
N PRO A 149 -4.36 11.04 7.22
CA PRO A 149 -4.48 11.11 5.76
C PRO A 149 -3.57 10.11 5.05
N VAL A 150 -4.02 9.62 3.90
CA VAL A 150 -3.19 8.84 2.97
C VAL A 150 -2.38 9.82 2.12
N LEU A 151 -1.06 9.81 2.29
CA LEU A 151 -0.17 10.79 1.67
C LEU A 151 0.41 10.32 0.34
N MET A 152 0.57 8.99 0.20
CA MET A 152 1.20 8.38 -0.97
C MET A 152 0.67 6.97 -1.22
N ILE A 153 0.67 6.58 -2.49
CA ILE A 153 0.56 5.18 -2.91
C ILE A 153 1.65 4.81 -3.94
N SER A 154 2.16 3.58 -3.87
CA SER A 154 2.94 2.96 -4.95
C SER A 154 2.30 1.65 -5.40
N GLY A 155 2.43 1.36 -6.70
CA GLY A 155 1.79 0.22 -7.35
C GLY A 155 1.86 0.32 -8.86
N ASP A 156 0.87 -0.27 -9.54
CA ASP A 156 0.63 0.02 -10.96
C ASP A 156 -0.19 1.32 -11.16
N GLN A 157 -0.39 1.70 -12.42
CA GLN A 157 -1.14 2.90 -12.77
C GLN A 157 -2.59 2.87 -12.30
N THR A 158 -3.19 1.69 -12.24
CA THR A 158 -4.62 1.52 -11.96
C THR A 158 -4.88 1.63 -10.47
N ALA A 159 -4.02 1.03 -9.64
CA ALA A 159 -4.02 1.21 -8.20
C ALA A 159 -3.82 2.69 -7.83
N CYS A 160 -2.82 3.35 -8.45
CA CYS A 160 -2.55 4.77 -8.22
C CYS A 160 -3.72 5.66 -8.63
N ALA A 161 -4.31 5.44 -9.80
CA ALA A 161 -5.45 6.21 -10.28
C ALA A 161 -6.67 6.05 -9.36
N GLN A 162 -6.97 4.83 -8.91
CA GLN A 162 -8.08 4.55 -8.01
C GLN A 162 -7.91 5.22 -6.63
N ALA A 163 -6.68 5.26 -6.10
CA ALA A 163 -6.41 5.95 -4.86
C ALA A 163 -6.52 7.47 -5.00
N VAL A 164 -6.05 8.05 -6.11
CA VAL A 164 -6.23 9.49 -6.40
C VAL A 164 -7.70 9.85 -6.56
N GLU A 165 -8.49 9.00 -7.23
CA GLU A 165 -9.94 9.19 -7.37
C GLU A 165 -10.64 9.22 -6.00
N LEU A 166 -10.23 8.34 -5.07
CA LEU A 166 -10.89 8.20 -3.77
C LEU A 166 -10.42 9.24 -2.73
N PHE A 167 -9.12 9.51 -2.66
CA PHE A 167 -8.52 10.33 -1.61
C PHE A 167 -8.18 11.75 -2.04
N GLY A 168 -8.27 12.05 -3.34
CA GLY A 168 -7.79 13.31 -3.90
C GLY A 168 -6.30 13.27 -4.23
N PRO A 169 -5.65 14.44 -4.41
CA PRO A 169 -4.32 14.53 -5.03
C PRO A 169 -3.17 14.13 -4.08
N LEU A 170 -3.05 12.85 -3.73
CA LEU A 170 -1.89 12.27 -3.03
C LEU A 170 -0.69 12.05 -3.97
N GLU A 171 0.48 11.76 -3.40
CA GLU A 171 1.67 11.39 -4.21
C GLU A 171 1.57 9.96 -4.74
N THR A 172 1.95 9.74 -6.00
CA THR A 172 1.92 8.40 -6.62
C THR A 172 3.30 7.98 -7.10
N ALA A 173 3.64 6.71 -6.92
CA ALA A 173 4.80 6.07 -7.57
C ALA A 173 4.35 4.85 -8.39
N ILE A 174 4.14 5.07 -9.69
CA ILE A 174 3.79 4.01 -10.64
C ILE A 174 5.07 3.26 -11.02
N VAL A 175 5.30 2.09 -10.42
CA VAL A 175 6.53 1.31 -10.59
C VAL A 175 6.47 0.33 -11.77
N LYS A 176 5.28 0.14 -12.32
CA LYS A 176 5.00 -0.71 -13.48
C LYS A 176 3.73 -0.26 -14.19
N GLN A 177 3.68 -0.43 -15.50
CA GLN A 177 2.52 -0.18 -16.33
C GLN A 177 1.86 -1.52 -16.68
N ALA A 178 0.75 -1.83 -16.02
CA ALA A 178 -0.01 -3.06 -16.26
C ALA A 178 -0.62 -3.06 -17.67
N THR A 179 -0.40 -4.16 -18.38
CA THR A 179 -1.00 -4.45 -19.70
C THR A 179 -2.06 -5.54 -19.63
N GLY A 180 -2.28 -6.11 -18.44
CA GLY A 180 -3.24 -7.15 -18.14
C GLY A 180 -3.13 -7.60 -16.68
N PHE A 181 -3.92 -8.61 -16.30
CA PHE A 181 -3.96 -9.12 -14.92
C PHE A 181 -2.62 -9.70 -14.44
N ALA A 182 -1.84 -10.29 -15.35
CA ALA A 182 -0.57 -10.92 -15.01
C ALA A 182 0.60 -10.45 -15.91
N SER A 183 0.52 -9.22 -16.42
CA SER A 183 1.51 -8.66 -17.33
C SER A 183 1.67 -7.15 -17.15
N ALA A 184 2.92 -6.68 -17.20
CA ALA A 184 3.23 -5.26 -17.09
C ALA A 184 4.58 -4.94 -17.75
N GLU A 185 4.74 -3.68 -18.16
CA GLU A 185 6.05 -3.07 -18.40
C GLU A 185 6.60 -2.55 -17.07
N CYS A 186 7.64 -3.18 -16.54
CA CYS A 186 8.20 -2.87 -15.22
C CYS A 186 9.39 -1.92 -15.33
N LEU A 187 9.47 -0.94 -14.43
CA LEU A 187 10.68 -0.13 -14.30
C LEU A 187 11.85 -1.00 -13.78
N PRO A 188 13.10 -0.71 -14.20
CA PRO A 188 14.28 -1.27 -13.54
C PRO A 188 14.28 -0.89 -12.05
N LEU A 189 14.69 -1.83 -11.18
CA LEU A 189 14.59 -1.66 -9.71
C LEU A 189 15.20 -0.36 -9.21
N LYS A 190 16.38 0.04 -9.72
CA LYS A 190 17.03 1.30 -9.34
C LYS A 190 16.15 2.52 -9.63
N THR A 191 15.47 2.52 -10.77
CA THR A 191 14.55 3.59 -11.17
C THR A 191 13.29 3.57 -10.32
N ALA A 192 12.72 2.39 -10.06
CA ALA A 192 11.54 2.25 -9.21
C ALA A 192 11.81 2.71 -7.76
N HIS A 193 12.93 2.30 -7.16
CA HIS A 193 13.34 2.74 -5.83
C HIS A 193 13.55 4.26 -5.78
N GLN A 194 14.18 4.84 -6.81
CA GLN A 194 14.34 6.30 -6.88
C GLN A 194 12.97 7.00 -6.93
N LEU A 195 12.04 6.51 -7.75
CA LEU A 195 10.70 7.06 -7.87
C LEU A 195 9.92 6.99 -6.55
N ILE A 196 9.95 5.84 -5.87
CA ILE A 196 9.33 5.65 -4.55
C ILE A 196 9.92 6.62 -3.54
N ARG A 197 11.25 6.71 -3.45
CA ARG A 197 11.95 7.59 -2.52
C ARG A 197 11.57 9.05 -2.73
N GLU A 198 11.59 9.52 -3.97
CA GLU A 198 11.26 10.90 -4.31
C GLU A 198 9.78 11.22 -4.03
N ALA A 199 8.87 10.30 -4.33
CA ALA A 199 7.45 10.45 -4.01
C ALA A 199 7.20 10.49 -2.49
N ALA A 200 7.87 9.63 -1.73
CA ALA A 200 7.76 9.60 -0.27
C ALA A 200 8.30 10.89 0.37
N SER A 201 9.43 11.40 -0.15
CA SER A 201 9.98 12.68 0.27
C SER A 201 9.02 13.83 0.00
N ARG A 202 8.44 13.90 -1.21
CA ARG A 202 7.43 14.92 -1.55
C ARG A 202 6.18 14.82 -0.67
N ALA A 203 5.71 13.61 -0.38
CA ALA A 203 4.54 13.37 0.45
C ALA A 203 4.72 13.99 1.86
N VAL A 204 5.90 13.79 2.44
CA VAL A 204 6.26 14.35 3.75
C VAL A 204 6.48 15.86 3.71
N LEU A 205 7.08 16.39 2.64
CA LEU A 205 7.22 17.85 2.46
C LEU A 205 5.86 18.54 2.31
N ARG A 206 4.94 17.91 1.59
CA ARG A 206 3.55 18.38 1.44
C ARG A 206 2.80 18.36 2.77
N LEU A 207 2.98 17.32 3.58
CA LEU A 207 2.49 17.26 4.95
C LEU A 207 3.00 18.44 5.80
N LYS A 208 4.32 18.70 5.80
CA LYS A 208 4.88 19.86 6.52
C LYS A 208 4.30 21.20 6.07
N ALA A 209 3.97 21.32 4.79
CA ALA A 209 3.39 22.53 4.21
C ALA A 209 1.87 22.64 4.41
N GLY A 210 1.21 21.63 5.01
CA GLY A 210 -0.25 21.58 5.11
C GLY A 210 -0.97 21.40 3.78
N ASN A 211 -0.28 20.91 2.74
CA ASN A 211 -0.82 20.69 1.39
C ASN A 211 -1.06 19.20 1.13
N ILE A 212 -1.96 18.62 1.93
CA ILE A 212 -2.28 17.18 1.92
C ILE A 212 -3.77 16.97 1.60
N PRO A 213 -4.14 15.78 1.10
CA PRO A 213 -5.54 15.39 1.08
C PRO A 213 -6.12 15.33 2.50
N GLU A 214 -7.41 15.61 2.62
CA GLU A 214 -8.15 15.38 3.86
C GLU A 214 -8.19 13.87 4.19
N PRO A 215 -8.19 13.48 5.47
CA PRO A 215 -8.41 12.10 5.86
C PRO A 215 -9.72 11.55 5.27
N PHE A 216 -9.69 10.34 4.73
CA PHE A 216 -10.87 9.72 4.12
C PHE A 216 -11.81 9.16 5.20
N VAL A 217 -12.71 10.02 5.69
CA VAL A 217 -13.68 9.66 6.71
C VAL A 217 -14.97 9.13 6.06
N VAL A 218 -15.34 7.89 6.38
CA VAL A 218 -16.61 7.31 5.94
C VAL A 218 -17.72 7.69 6.92
N ALA A 219 -18.83 8.24 6.41
CA ALA A 219 -19.94 8.69 7.22
C ALA A 219 -20.57 7.54 8.03
N ALA A 220 -20.80 7.78 9.33
CA ALA A 220 -21.45 6.84 10.23
C ALA A 220 -22.99 6.97 10.17
N PRO A 221 -23.75 5.87 10.36
CA PRO A 221 -23.27 4.50 10.52
C PRO A 221 -22.69 3.94 9.22
N VAL A 222 -21.54 3.27 9.32
CA VAL A 222 -20.86 2.67 8.14
C VAL A 222 -21.56 1.38 7.77
N ARG A 223 -22.04 1.29 6.52
CA ARG A 223 -22.54 0.04 5.93
C ARG A 223 -21.41 -0.61 5.15
N VAL A 224 -21.10 -1.87 5.47
CA VAL A 224 -20.17 -2.69 4.67
C VAL A 224 -21.00 -3.68 3.86
N THR A 225 -20.80 -3.68 2.54
CA THR A 225 -21.39 -4.69 1.65
C THR A 225 -20.27 -5.46 0.99
N ILE A 226 -20.37 -6.80 0.99
CA ILE A 226 -19.38 -7.69 0.39
C ILE A 226 -20.13 -8.57 -0.62
N GLU A 227 -19.61 -8.61 -1.84
CA GLU A 227 -20.02 -9.60 -2.83
C GLU A 227 -18.94 -10.68 -2.90
N PHE A 228 -19.36 -11.94 -2.84
CA PHE A 228 -18.46 -13.08 -2.92
C PHE A 228 -18.43 -13.65 -4.35
N LEU A 229 -17.30 -14.23 -4.75
CA LEU A 229 -17.13 -14.86 -6.07
C LEU A 229 -18.03 -16.08 -6.27
N GLN A 230 -18.44 -16.72 -5.16
CA GLN A 230 -19.33 -17.87 -5.15
C GLN A 230 -20.47 -17.62 -4.15
N PRO A 231 -21.71 -18.08 -4.44
CA PRO A 231 -22.84 -17.98 -3.53
C PRO A 231 -22.64 -18.69 -2.19
#